data_AF-A0AAJ1PCA5-F1
#
_entry.id   AF-A0AAJ1PCA5-F1
#
_cell.length_a   1.000
_cell.length_b   1.000
_cell.length_c   1.000
_cell.angle_alpha   90.00
_cell.angle_beta   90.00
_cell.angle_gamma   90.00
#
_symmetry.space_group_name_H-M   'P 1'
#
loop_
_entity.id
_entity.type
_entity.pdbx_description
1 polymer ?
#
loop_
_entity_poly.entity_id
_entity_poly.type
_entity_poly.pdbx_seq_one_letter_code
_entity_poly.pdbx_strand_id
1 'polypeptide(L)'
;MLSSGVMAKNSSSVYSPKKGVICDKYICADKKGVSKKLTAKYLGTHKANRAFSQGDFDTSAFTLSNGVFCDTKTKLCHVDRYFENGHRSKIDRTMTDKLFK
;
A
#
# COMPACT_ATOMS: atom_id res chain seq x y z
N MET A 1 -22.10 11.64 21.21
CA MET A 1 -22.20 10.53 20.24
C MET A 1 -20.81 10.17 19.77
N LEU A 2 -20.52 8.86 19.71
CA LEU A 2 -19.23 8.24 19.39
C LEU A 2 -18.74 8.69 17.99
N SER A 3 -17.45 8.94 17.76
CA SER A 3 -16.50 7.85 17.51
C SER A 3 -15.06 8.38 17.62
N SER A 4 -14.31 7.88 18.60
CA SER A 4 -12.85 7.92 18.53
C SER A 4 -12.43 6.97 17.40
N GLY A 5 -11.95 7.52 16.29
CA GLY A 5 -11.37 6.75 15.21
C GLY A 5 -10.16 5.98 15.73
N VAL A 6 -10.34 4.70 16.03
CA VAL A 6 -9.23 3.81 16.32
C VAL A 6 -8.46 3.63 15.02
N MET A 7 -7.44 4.47 14.79
CA MET A 7 -6.40 4.15 13.81
C MET A 7 -5.68 2.93 14.38
N ALA A 8 -6.06 1.74 13.91
CA ALA A 8 -5.32 0.53 14.16
C ALA A 8 -3.92 0.71 13.54
N LYS A 9 -2.97 1.20 14.35
CA LYS A 9 -1.55 1.28 14.01
C LYS A 9 -0.99 -0.13 14.02
N ASN A 10 -1.35 -0.88 12.99
CA ASN A 10 -0.90 -2.24 12.79
C ASN A 10 0.62 -2.18 12.58
N SER A 11 1.38 -2.74 13.52
CA SER A 11 2.84 -2.86 13.46
C SER A 11 3.32 -3.84 12.38
N SER A 12 2.49 -4.10 11.37
CA SER A 12 2.91 -4.90 10.23
C SER A 12 3.93 -4.11 9.43
N SER A 13 5.15 -4.66 9.39
CA SER A 13 6.35 -4.05 8.83
C SER A 13 6.16 -3.72 7.36
N VAL A 14 5.79 -2.48 7.08
CA VAL A 14 5.96 -1.86 5.78
C VAL A 14 7.41 -1.41 5.66
N TYR A 15 8.08 -1.83 4.60
CA TYR A 15 9.48 -1.52 4.36
C TYR A 15 9.74 -1.26 2.88
N SER A 16 10.89 -0.64 2.57
CA SER A 16 11.29 -0.33 1.21
C SER A 16 12.62 -1.02 0.90
N PRO A 17 12.61 -2.18 0.22
CA PRO A 17 13.84 -2.94 -0.06
C PRO A 17 14.77 -2.22 -1.03
N LYS A 18 14.22 -1.33 -1.87
CA LYS A 18 14.97 -0.42 -2.73
C LYS A 18 14.12 0.79 -3.07
N LYS A 19 14.76 1.87 -3.52
CA LYS A 19 14.07 3.06 -4.01
C LYS A 19 13.00 2.70 -5.04
N GLY A 20 11.79 3.23 -4.86
CA GLY A 20 10.64 2.99 -5.74
C GLY A 20 9.95 1.65 -5.57
N VAL A 21 10.29 0.87 -4.54
CA VAL A 21 9.59 -0.37 -4.18
C VAL A 21 9.20 -0.32 -2.71
N ILE A 22 7.95 -0.65 -2.43
CA ILE A 22 7.41 -0.76 -1.07
C ILE A 22 6.77 -2.13 -0.92
N CYS A 23 7.10 -2.80 0.18
CA CYS A 23 6.58 -4.10 0.53
C CYS A 23 5.94 -4.04 1.91
N ASP A 24 4.92 -4.87 2.10
CA ASP A 24 4.36 -5.16 3.41
C ASP A 24 4.36 -6.67 3.67
N LYS A 25 3.57 -7.16 4.62
CA LYS A 25 3.52 -8.59 4.94
C LYS A 25 2.88 -9.47 3.84
N TYR A 26 2.13 -8.88 2.91
CA TYR A 26 1.31 -9.55 1.90
C TYR A 26 1.74 -9.27 0.47
N ILE A 27 2.08 -8.03 0.15
CA ILE A 27 2.30 -7.57 -1.22
C ILE A 27 3.52 -6.65 -1.32
N CYS A 28 4.05 -6.55 -2.53
CA CYS A 28 5.00 -5.51 -2.92
C CYS A 28 4.47 -4.72 -4.11
N ALA A 29 4.72 -3.42 -4.12
CA ALA A 29 4.30 -2.50 -5.15
C ALA A 29 5.45 -1.58 -5.60
N ASP A 30 5.35 -1.08 -6.82
CA ASP A 30 6.18 0.00 -7.35
C ASP A 30 5.31 1.11 -7.97
N LYS A 31 5.93 2.04 -8.71
CA LYS A 31 5.24 3.16 -9.38
C LYS A 31 4.14 2.72 -10.36
N LYS A 32 4.12 1.46 -10.79
CA LYS A 32 3.09 0.89 -11.68
C LYS A 32 1.94 0.23 -10.92
N GLY A 33 2.16 -0.14 -9.65
CA GLY A 33 1.14 -0.73 -8.79
C GLY A 33 1.64 -1.97 -8.06
N VAL A 34 0.69 -2.71 -7.49
CA VAL A 34 0.93 -4.01 -6.84
C VAL A 34 1.47 -5.01 -7.88
N SER A 35 2.60 -5.65 -7.57
CA SER A 35 3.35 -6.47 -8.53
C SER A 35 3.56 -7.88 -8.02
N LYS A 36 3.03 -8.87 -8.75
CA LYS A 36 3.25 -10.30 -8.45
C LYS A 36 4.74 -10.66 -8.51
N LYS A 37 5.46 -10.11 -9.48
CA LYS A 37 6.91 -10.34 -9.66
C LYS A 37 7.71 -9.80 -8.47
N LEU A 38 7.42 -8.57 -8.00
CA LEU A 38 8.10 -8.02 -6.83
C LEU A 38 7.72 -8.77 -5.54
N THR A 39 6.44 -9.13 -5.41
CA THR A 39 5.94 -9.91 -4.28
C THR A 39 6.64 -11.27 -4.21
N ALA A 40 6.80 -11.96 -5.34
CA ALA A 40 7.55 -13.22 -5.40
C ALA A 40 9.02 -13.02 -5.05
N LYS A 41 9.64 -11.93 -5.53
CA LYS A 41 11.05 -11.61 -5.29
C LYS A 41 11.37 -11.36 -3.82
N TYR A 42 10.52 -10.60 -3.11
CA TYR A 42 10.83 -10.17 -1.73
C TYR A 42 10.08 -10.94 -0.64
N LEU A 43 8.91 -11.53 -0.96
CA LEU A 43 8.07 -12.24 0.00
C LEU A 43 7.94 -13.74 -0.32
N GLY A 44 8.47 -14.21 -1.45
CA GLY A 44 8.42 -15.59 -1.88
C GLY A 44 7.21 -15.93 -2.77
N THR A 45 7.37 -16.97 -3.58
CA THR A 45 6.39 -17.40 -4.59
C THR A 45 5.06 -17.84 -3.99
N HIS A 46 5.07 -18.51 -2.84
CA HIS A 46 3.83 -18.93 -2.16
C HIS A 46 2.95 -17.74 -1.78
N LYS A 47 3.53 -16.68 -1.19
CA LYS A 47 2.79 -15.46 -0.85
C LYS A 47 2.30 -14.74 -2.09
N ALA A 48 3.12 -14.65 -3.13
CA ALA A 48 2.73 -14.04 -4.40
C ALA A 48 1.58 -14.79 -5.08
N ASN A 49 1.56 -16.12 -5.04
CA ASN A 49 0.45 -16.88 -5.61
C ASN A 49 -0.83 -16.70 -4.80
N ARG A 50 -0.73 -16.70 -3.46
CA ARG A 50 -1.88 -16.45 -2.59
C ARG A 50 -2.46 -15.04 -2.77
N ALA A 51 -1.62 -14.01 -2.84
CA ALA A 51 -2.07 -12.63 -2.97
C ALA A 51 -2.79 -12.35 -4.31
N PHE A 52 -2.51 -13.16 -5.33
CA PHE A 52 -3.06 -13.01 -6.68
C PHE A 52 -3.97 -14.18 -7.08
N SER A 53 -4.43 -14.99 -6.11
CA SER A 53 -5.27 -16.16 -6.40
C SER A 53 -6.71 -15.82 -6.74
N GLN A 54 -7.15 -14.60 -6.41
CA GLN A 54 -8.53 -14.14 -6.64
C GLN A 54 -8.77 -13.64 -8.08
N GLY A 55 -7.77 -13.74 -8.95
CA GLY A 55 -7.84 -13.24 -10.33
C GLY A 55 -7.35 -11.81 -10.46
N ASP A 56 -7.80 -11.14 -11.52
CA ASP A 56 -7.39 -9.78 -11.84
C ASP A 56 -8.08 -8.76 -10.92
N PHE A 57 -7.30 -7.81 -10.42
CA PHE A 57 -7.78 -6.71 -9.57
C PHE A 57 -7.06 -5.42 -9.92
N ASP A 58 -7.61 -4.28 -9.51
CA ASP A 58 -6.95 -2.99 -9.72
C ASP A 58 -5.67 -2.91 -8.86
N THR A 59 -4.52 -2.97 -9.52
CA THR A 59 -3.21 -2.89 -8.88
C THR A 59 -2.74 -1.45 -8.68
N SER A 60 -3.43 -0.46 -9.26
CA SER A 60 -3.05 0.96 -9.18
C SER A 60 -3.40 1.61 -7.85
N ALA A 61 -4.40 1.10 -7.14
CA ALA A 61 -4.85 1.62 -5.85
C ALA A 61 -4.79 0.51 -4.78
N PHE A 62 -3.97 0.68 -3.75
CA PHE A 62 -3.73 -0.36 -2.76
C PHE A 62 -3.53 0.21 -1.36
N THR A 63 -3.90 -0.58 -0.35
CA THR A 63 -3.69 -0.25 1.07
C THR A 63 -2.66 -1.19 1.65
N LEU A 64 -1.60 -0.62 2.20
CA LEU A 64 -0.57 -1.36 2.91
C LEU A 64 -1.10 -1.79 4.28
N SER A 65 -0.51 -2.84 4.83
CA SER A 65 -0.93 -3.43 6.11
C SER A 65 -0.86 -2.48 7.32
N ASN A 66 -0.12 -1.37 7.22
CA ASN A 66 -0.09 -0.31 8.24
C ASN A 66 -1.21 0.74 8.07
N GLY A 67 -2.11 0.55 7.10
CA GLY A 67 -3.23 1.44 6.80
C GLY A 67 -2.97 2.47 5.69
N VAL A 68 -1.71 2.71 5.32
CA VAL A 68 -1.36 3.71 4.30
C VAL A 68 -1.91 3.27 2.95
N PHE A 69 -2.66 4.17 2.32
CA PHE A 69 -3.22 3.95 0.99
C PHE A 69 -2.36 4.64 -0.06
N CYS A 70 -2.01 3.96 -1.15
CA CYS A 70 -1.29 4.55 -2.27
C CYS A 70 -2.07 4.40 -3.57
N ASP A 71 -2.02 5.43 -4.41
CA ASP A 71 -2.61 5.45 -5.74
C ASP A 71 -1.57 5.88 -6.78
N THR A 72 -1.29 5.01 -7.75
CA THR A 72 -0.29 5.25 -8.79
C THR A 72 -0.77 6.21 -9.87
N LYS A 73 -2.09 6.41 -10.02
CA LYS A 73 -2.67 7.39 -10.95
C LYS A 73 -2.41 8.81 -10.46
N THR A 74 -2.62 9.06 -9.17
CA THR A 74 -2.33 10.35 -8.53
C THR A 74 -0.86 10.50 -8.11
N LYS A 75 -0.12 9.39 -8.02
CA LYS A 75 1.26 9.31 -7.51
C LYS A 75 1.39 9.81 -6.07
N LEU A 76 0.38 9.56 -5.26
CA LEU A 76 0.31 9.96 -3.86
C LEU A 76 -0.03 8.77 -2.97
N CYS A 77 0.52 8.81 -1.75
CA CYS A 77 0.08 7.98 -0.65
C CYS A 77 -0.60 8.85 0.42
N HIS A 78 -1.60 8.29 1.08
CA HIS A 78 -2.44 8.92 2.09
C HIS A 78 -2.39 8.09 3.38
N VAL A 79 -2.54 8.75 4.52
CA VAL A 79 -2.43 8.10 5.84
C VAL A 79 -3.45 6.98 6.03
N ASP A 80 -4.56 7.01 5.30
CA ASP A 80 -5.56 5.95 5.23
C ASP A 80 -6.33 5.97 3.90
N ARG A 81 -7.28 5.03 3.75
CA ARG A 81 -8.11 4.89 2.53
C ARG A 81 -9.39 5.74 2.52
N TYR A 82 -9.68 6.47 3.60
CA TYR A 82 -10.98 7.08 3.83
C TYR A 82 -11.05 8.51 3.28
N PHE A 83 -12.29 8.97 3.10
CA PHE A 83 -12.60 10.34 2.78
C PHE A 83 -13.16 11.03 4.02
N GLU A 84 -12.66 12.22 4.33
CA GLU A 84 -13.18 13.12 5.35
C GLU A 84 -13.77 14.33 4.64
N ASN A 85 -15.07 14.57 4.80
CA ASN A 85 -15.79 15.69 4.16
C ASN A 85 -15.60 15.76 2.63
N GLY A 86 -15.64 14.60 1.96
CA GLY A 86 -15.45 14.50 0.51
C GLY A 86 -14.00 14.61 0.04
N HIS A 87 -13.05 14.87 0.94
CA HIS A 87 -11.63 14.95 0.62
C HIS A 87 -10.89 13.70 1.10
N ARG A 88 -9.89 13.26 0.33
CA ARG A 88 -9.02 12.17 0.75
C ARG A 88 -8.26 12.57 2.02
N SER A 89 -7.93 11.60 2.86
CA SER A 89 -7.11 11.83 4.05
C SER A 89 -5.75 12.45 3.71
N LYS A 90 -5.03 12.92 4.74
CA LYS A 90 -3.76 13.63 4.59
C LYS A 90 -2.74 12.80 3.81
N ILE A 91 -1.91 13.48 3.01
CA ILE A 91 -0.83 12.84 2.25
C ILE A 91 0.25 12.32 3.22
N ASP A 92 0.61 11.05 3.10
CA ASP A 92 1.81 10.49 3.70
C ASP A 92 3.01 10.80 2.78
N ARG A 93 3.72 11.89 3.09
CA ARG A 93 4.89 12.33 2.31
C ARG A 93 6.02 11.30 2.33
N THR A 94 6.21 10.60 3.44
CA THR A 94 7.29 9.62 3.57
C THR A 94 7.07 8.45 2.63
N MET A 95 5.86 7.90 2.60
CA MET A 95 5.52 6.79 1.72
C MET A 95 5.47 7.22 0.26
N THR A 96 4.92 8.41 0.00
CA THR A 96 4.87 9.01 -1.34
C THR A 96 6.27 9.14 -1.94
N ASP A 97 7.23 9.66 -1.17
CA ASP A 97 8.59 9.89 -1.64
C ASP A 97 9.34 8.57 -1.84
N LYS A 98 9.16 7.59 -0.95
CA LYS A 98 9.74 6.24 -1.09
C LYS A 98 9.25 5.52 -2.35
N LEU A 99 7.97 5.69 -2.71
CA LEU A 99 7.38 5.01 -3.84
C LEU A 99 7.60 5.74 -5.17
N PHE A 100 7.38 7.06 -5.20
CA PHE A 100 7.23 7.82 -6.45
C PHE A 100 8.38 8.77 -6.79
N LYS A 101 9.23 9.15 -5.84
CA LYS A 101 10.41 9.99 -6.11
C LYS A 101 11.68 9.15 -6.30
#